data_AF-A0A925IAX3-F1
#
_entry.id   AF-A0A925IAX3-F1
#
_cell.length_a   1.000
_cell.length_b   1.000
_cell.length_c   1.000
_cell.angle_alpha   90.00
_cell.angle_beta   90.00
_cell.angle_gamma   90.00
#
_symmetry.space_group_name_H-M   'P 1'
#
loop_
_entity.id
_entity.type
_entity.pdbx_description
1 polymer ?
#
loop_
_entity_poly.entity_id
_entity_poly.type
_entity_poly.pdbx_seq_one_letter_code
_entity_poly.pdbx_strand_id
1 'polypeptide(L)'
;PYDYTKIIEKKKFEAIAYTPYGNSITKDLAIECLKNEQLGKDEFPDMLCVSFSSTDIIAHAYGLRAIEVEDVYLRLDKDIEEFLKTIEKEVGAGNFVVFLTADHGAADNSEYLKDNKIPTGLLSDAVLQKEIRTYLFTTYGDSLALSYSNQQVFLNDVVLWNKKLNKDEVIGNLSAWLMTRSGVAEVYSYRDMRNANFETGTMKYLMQRGYNHKLSGDLLVNYGVGWMEYEKKGTTHGAPYSYDTHVPLIFYGAGIKKGETVKRVEITDIAPTIAQILSIEYPNGCIGNPIVEVLTK
;
A
#
# COMPACT_ATOMS: atom_id res chain seq x y z
N PRO A 1 -12.52 22.36 17.18
CA PRO A 1 -11.05 22.60 17.04
C PRO A 1 -10.63 22.90 15.59
N TYR A 2 -11.31 22.33 14.58
CA TYR A 2 -11.06 22.65 13.15
C TYR A 2 -12.01 23.73 12.62
N ASP A 3 -11.45 24.67 11.88
CA ASP A 3 -12.17 25.69 11.11
C ASP A 3 -12.30 25.19 9.66
N TYR A 4 -13.37 24.46 9.38
CA TYR A 4 -13.59 23.85 8.06
C TYR A 4 -13.70 24.89 6.95
N THR A 5 -14.19 26.10 7.24
CA THR A 5 -14.21 27.20 6.26
C THR A 5 -12.80 27.51 5.79
N LYS A 6 -11.85 27.68 6.71
CA LYS A 6 -10.43 27.90 6.33
C LYS A 6 -9.80 26.71 5.62
N ILE A 7 -10.13 25.48 6.04
CA ILE A 7 -9.63 24.27 5.38
C ILE A 7 -10.13 24.22 3.94
N ILE A 8 -11.41 24.51 3.71
CA ILE A 8 -12.04 24.58 2.38
C ILE A 8 -11.48 25.75 1.57
N GLU A 9 -11.26 26.92 2.15
CA GLU A 9 -10.63 28.04 1.43
C GLU A 9 -9.23 27.67 0.92
N LYS A 10 -8.46 26.93 1.74
CA LYS A 10 -7.08 26.52 1.40
C LYS A 10 -7.02 25.33 0.44
N LYS A 11 -7.80 24.27 0.70
CA LYS A 11 -7.76 22.98 -0.02
C LYS A 11 -8.85 22.85 -1.09
N LYS A 12 -9.82 23.76 -1.12
CA LYS A 12 -10.98 23.72 -2.02
C LYS A 12 -11.68 22.37 -1.92
N PHE A 13 -11.94 21.73 -3.06
CA PHE A 13 -12.59 20.42 -3.12
C PHE A 13 -11.75 19.31 -2.47
N GLU A 14 -10.42 19.43 -2.40
CA GLU A 14 -9.58 18.41 -1.74
C GLU A 14 -9.84 18.33 -0.24
N ALA A 15 -10.41 19.37 0.38
CA ALA A 15 -10.71 19.40 1.81
C ALA A 15 -11.52 18.18 2.26
N ILE A 16 -12.43 17.70 1.40
CA ILE A 16 -13.32 16.59 1.72
C ILE A 16 -12.57 15.28 1.99
N ALA A 17 -11.46 15.06 1.28
CA ALA A 17 -10.65 13.85 1.38
C ALA A 17 -9.89 13.79 2.72
N TYR A 18 -9.66 14.94 3.35
CA TYR A 18 -9.06 15.06 4.69
C TYR A 18 -10.10 14.98 5.81
N THR A 19 -11.32 14.53 5.50
CA THR A 19 -12.41 14.38 6.47
C THR A 19 -13.11 13.04 6.31
N PRO A 20 -13.78 12.55 7.36
CA PRO A 20 -14.59 11.34 7.27
C PRO A 20 -15.69 11.40 6.20
N TYR A 21 -16.15 12.60 5.84
CA TYR A 21 -17.21 12.79 4.85
C TYR A 21 -16.83 12.33 3.43
N GLY A 22 -15.54 12.22 3.11
CA GLY A 22 -15.09 11.60 1.86
C GLY A 22 -15.51 10.14 1.75
N ASN A 23 -15.42 9.39 2.85
CA ASN A 23 -15.93 8.01 2.91
C ASN A 23 -17.46 7.97 2.83
N SER A 24 -18.15 8.86 3.55
CA SER A 24 -19.61 8.88 3.55
C SER A 24 -20.19 9.14 2.15
N ILE A 25 -19.63 10.10 1.40
CA ILE A 25 -20.06 10.36 0.00
C ILE A 25 -19.72 9.21 -0.92
N THR A 26 -18.58 8.55 -0.71
CA THR A 26 -18.21 7.35 -1.49
C THR A 26 -19.22 6.22 -1.26
N LYS A 27 -19.65 6.00 0.00
CA LYS A 27 -20.70 5.05 0.36
C LYS A 27 -22.05 5.45 -0.24
N ASP A 28 -22.43 6.73 -0.18
CA ASP A 28 -23.70 7.20 -0.76
C ASP A 28 -23.73 6.97 -2.28
N LEU A 29 -22.62 7.26 -2.98
CA LEU A 29 -22.49 6.97 -4.40
C LEU A 29 -22.57 5.46 -4.69
N ALA A 30 -21.91 4.62 -3.90
CA ALA A 30 -21.96 3.17 -4.05
C ALA A 30 -23.39 2.62 -3.86
N ILE A 31 -24.15 3.16 -2.89
CA ILE A 31 -25.56 2.85 -2.69
C ILE A 31 -26.40 3.25 -3.89
N GLU A 32 -26.17 4.43 -4.47
CA GLU A 32 -26.92 4.86 -5.65
C GLU A 32 -26.57 4.02 -6.88
N CYS A 33 -25.30 3.63 -7.07
CA CYS A 33 -24.91 2.68 -8.11
C CYS A 33 -25.61 1.32 -7.93
N LEU A 34 -25.59 0.75 -6.72
CA LEU A 34 -26.27 -0.51 -6.39
C LEU A 34 -27.74 -0.49 -6.81
N LYS A 35 -28.47 0.58 -6.49
CA LYS A 35 -29.90 0.70 -6.78
C LYS A 35 -30.20 0.97 -8.25
N ASN A 36 -29.52 1.94 -8.84
CA ASN A 36 -29.86 2.44 -10.17
C ASN A 36 -29.34 1.52 -11.29
N GLU A 37 -28.20 0.85 -11.08
CA GLU A 37 -27.69 -0.18 -11.99
C GLU A 37 -28.32 -1.56 -11.72
N GLN A 38 -29.21 -1.67 -10.72
CA GLN A 38 -29.93 -2.90 -10.37
C GLN A 38 -28.99 -4.08 -10.06
N LEU A 39 -27.87 -3.81 -9.38
CA LEU A 39 -26.87 -4.84 -9.12
C LEU A 39 -27.42 -5.91 -8.17
N GLY A 40 -27.23 -7.18 -8.53
CA GLY A 40 -27.70 -8.34 -7.76
C GLY A 40 -29.22 -8.53 -7.79
N LYS A 41 -29.92 -7.99 -8.79
CA LYS A 41 -31.38 -8.14 -8.96
C LYS A 41 -31.78 -9.29 -9.87
N ASP A 42 -30.85 -9.90 -10.59
CA ASP A 42 -31.08 -11.05 -11.47
C ASP A 42 -30.16 -12.24 -11.11
N GLU A 43 -30.13 -13.27 -11.95
CA GLU A 43 -29.32 -14.48 -11.74
C GLU A 43 -27.82 -14.32 -12.07
N PHE A 44 -27.39 -13.21 -12.66
CA PHE A 44 -26.00 -12.98 -13.08
C PHE A 44 -25.23 -12.22 -11.98
N PRO A 45 -24.10 -12.75 -11.48
CA PRO A 45 -23.35 -12.06 -10.44
C PRO A 45 -22.74 -10.75 -10.91
N ASP A 46 -23.00 -9.67 -10.18
CA ASP A 46 -22.33 -8.37 -10.30
C ASP A 46 -21.19 -8.21 -9.30
N MET A 47 -20.23 -7.33 -9.60
CA MET A 47 -19.14 -6.98 -8.69
C MET A 47 -19.03 -5.46 -8.52
N LEU A 48 -19.27 -5.00 -7.30
CA LEU A 48 -19.08 -3.61 -6.90
C LEU A 48 -17.84 -3.48 -6.02
N CYS A 49 -16.84 -2.71 -6.49
CA CYS A 49 -15.62 -2.42 -5.74
C CYS A 49 -15.67 -0.99 -5.19
N VAL A 50 -15.52 -0.83 -3.86
CA VAL A 50 -15.59 0.47 -3.18
C VAL A 50 -14.33 0.67 -2.35
N SER A 51 -13.67 1.82 -2.50
CA SER A 51 -12.44 2.18 -1.78
C SER A 51 -12.67 3.37 -0.87
N PHE A 52 -12.45 3.21 0.43
CA PHE A 52 -12.63 4.24 1.46
C PHE A 52 -11.33 4.98 1.78
N SER A 53 -10.96 5.92 0.90
CA SER A 53 -9.63 6.57 0.90
C SER A 53 -9.40 7.63 1.99
N SER A 54 -10.44 8.12 2.69
CA SER A 54 -10.23 9.16 3.72
C SER A 54 -9.39 8.65 4.90
N THR A 55 -9.40 7.34 5.17
CA THR A 55 -8.58 6.74 6.26
C THR A 55 -7.09 6.96 6.02
N ASP A 56 -6.62 6.67 4.80
CA ASP A 56 -5.24 6.88 4.37
C ASP A 56 -4.85 8.37 4.42
N ILE A 57 -5.66 9.24 3.81
CA ILE A 57 -5.35 10.68 3.71
C ILE A 57 -5.29 11.35 5.10
N ILE A 58 -6.18 10.96 6.01
CA ILE A 58 -6.19 11.46 7.39
C ILE A 58 -4.99 10.89 8.16
N ALA A 59 -4.67 9.60 8.02
CA ALA A 59 -3.50 9.01 8.64
C ALA A 59 -2.20 9.68 8.16
N HIS A 60 -2.05 9.94 6.87
CA HIS A 60 -0.94 10.71 6.32
C HIS A 60 -0.84 12.10 6.96
N ALA A 61 -1.96 12.81 7.16
CA ALA A 61 -1.94 14.17 7.69
C ALA A 61 -1.67 14.28 9.20
N TYR A 62 -2.02 13.25 9.99
CA TYR A 62 -2.04 13.32 11.45
C TYR A 62 -1.26 12.22 12.17
N GLY A 63 -1.08 11.06 11.57
CA GLY A 63 -0.45 9.88 12.15
C GLY A 63 -1.46 8.96 12.87
N LEU A 64 -1.12 7.68 12.99
CA LEU A 64 -2.07 6.62 13.39
C LEU A 64 -2.67 6.78 14.79
N ARG A 65 -1.97 7.45 15.70
CA ARG A 65 -2.41 7.64 17.09
C ARG A 65 -3.21 8.93 17.31
N ALA A 66 -3.55 9.62 16.23
CA ALA A 66 -4.30 10.86 16.30
C ALA A 66 -5.80 10.59 16.50
N ILE A 67 -6.48 11.48 17.24
CA ILE A 67 -7.94 11.41 17.47
C ILE A 67 -8.71 11.49 16.14
N GLU A 68 -8.15 12.17 15.14
CA GLU A 68 -8.70 12.25 13.79
C GLU A 68 -8.77 10.88 13.10
N VAL A 69 -7.77 10.02 13.33
CA VAL A 69 -7.76 8.65 12.81
C VAL A 69 -8.78 7.80 13.55
N GLU A 70 -8.89 7.94 14.87
CA GLU A 70 -9.94 7.26 15.65
C GLU A 70 -11.35 7.67 15.17
N ASP A 71 -11.62 8.97 15.01
CA ASP A 71 -12.94 9.48 14.59
C ASP A 71 -13.31 9.04 13.17
N VAL A 72 -12.36 8.99 12.21
CA VAL A 72 -12.67 8.48 10.87
C VAL A 72 -13.04 7.00 10.90
N TYR A 73 -12.39 6.17 11.72
CA TYR A 73 -12.76 4.76 11.84
C TYR A 73 -14.11 4.56 12.53
N LEU A 74 -14.42 5.34 13.57
CA LEU A 74 -15.74 5.31 14.23
C LEU A 74 -16.89 5.71 13.29
N ARG A 75 -16.62 6.59 12.33
CA ARG A 75 -17.60 7.00 11.31
C ARG A 75 -17.67 6.01 10.17
N LEU A 76 -16.53 5.49 9.73
CA LEU A 76 -16.46 4.44 8.72
C LEU A 76 -17.23 3.19 9.16
N ASP A 77 -17.14 2.82 10.44
CA ASP A 77 -17.93 1.73 11.04
C ASP A 77 -19.44 1.91 10.80
N LYS A 78 -19.96 3.12 11.06
CA LYS A 78 -21.37 3.46 10.79
C LYS A 78 -21.72 3.49 9.31
N ASP A 79 -20.82 4.01 8.48
CA ASP A 79 -21.01 4.04 7.03
C ASP A 79 -21.04 2.60 6.46
N ILE A 80 -20.19 1.70 6.95
CA ILE A 80 -20.20 0.27 6.60
C ILE A 80 -21.50 -0.39 7.09
N GLU A 81 -21.95 -0.11 8.31
CA GLU A 81 -23.22 -0.63 8.84
C GLU A 81 -24.40 -0.24 7.92
N GLU A 82 -24.51 1.03 7.56
CA GLU A 82 -25.56 1.53 6.66
C GLU A 82 -25.48 0.87 5.29
N PHE A 83 -24.26 0.73 4.74
CA PHE A 83 -24.06 0.13 3.43
C PHE A 83 -24.46 -1.34 3.41
N LEU A 84 -24.01 -2.13 4.41
CA LEU A 84 -24.36 -3.54 4.53
C LEU A 84 -25.87 -3.75 4.72
N LYS A 85 -26.52 -2.93 5.55
CA LYS A 85 -28.00 -2.97 5.70
C LYS A 85 -28.71 -2.65 4.39
N THR A 86 -28.17 -1.75 3.60
CA THR A 86 -28.73 -1.40 2.29
C THR A 86 -28.55 -2.53 1.29
N ILE A 87 -27.36 -3.15 1.22
CA ILE A 87 -27.12 -4.34 0.39
C ILE A 87 -28.07 -5.47 0.80
N GLU A 88 -28.21 -5.74 2.09
CA GLU A 88 -29.12 -6.78 2.59
C GLU A 88 -30.58 -6.51 2.23
N LYS A 89 -31.03 -5.25 2.32
CA LYS A 89 -32.39 -4.86 1.93
C LYS A 89 -32.62 -4.98 0.42
N GLU A 90 -31.64 -4.58 -0.39
CA GLU A 90 -31.78 -4.53 -1.85
C GLU A 90 -31.57 -5.91 -2.50
N VAL A 91 -30.60 -6.69 -2.04
CA VAL A 91 -30.15 -7.94 -2.67
C VAL A 91 -30.64 -9.17 -1.88
N GLY A 92 -30.78 -9.06 -0.57
CA GLY A 92 -31.16 -10.15 0.34
C GLY A 92 -29.94 -10.83 1.00
N ALA A 93 -30.02 -11.11 2.29
CA ALA A 93 -28.92 -11.66 3.11
C ALA A 93 -28.26 -12.93 2.56
N GLY A 94 -29.00 -13.74 1.79
CA GLY A 94 -28.53 -14.99 1.20
C GLY A 94 -27.91 -14.85 -0.19
N ASN A 95 -27.82 -13.63 -0.75
CA ASN A 95 -27.54 -13.41 -2.17
C ASN A 95 -26.32 -12.51 -2.43
N PHE A 96 -25.56 -12.15 -1.39
CA PHE A 96 -24.34 -11.36 -1.57
C PHE A 96 -23.19 -11.92 -0.74
N VAL A 97 -21.97 -11.64 -1.21
CA VAL A 97 -20.73 -11.85 -0.45
C VAL A 97 -19.96 -10.54 -0.45
N VAL A 98 -19.46 -10.17 0.72
CA VAL A 98 -18.54 -9.05 0.92
C VAL A 98 -17.20 -9.62 1.34
N PHE A 99 -16.13 -9.11 0.73
CA PHE A 99 -14.80 -9.17 1.31
C PHE A 99 -14.32 -7.74 1.59
N LEU A 100 -13.70 -7.53 2.75
CA LEU A 100 -13.14 -6.26 3.16
C LEU A 100 -11.68 -6.47 3.56
N THR A 101 -10.80 -5.66 2.97
CA THR A 101 -9.36 -5.65 3.26
C THR A 101 -8.85 -4.22 3.19
N ALA A 102 -7.58 -4.01 3.55
CA ALA A 102 -6.83 -2.82 3.18
C ALA A 102 -5.84 -3.15 2.05
N ASP A 103 -5.43 -2.14 1.31
CA ASP A 103 -4.33 -2.17 0.35
C ASP A 103 -2.96 -2.16 1.05
N HIS A 104 -2.87 -1.53 2.22
CA HIS A 104 -1.70 -1.57 3.10
C HIS A 104 -2.07 -1.25 4.56
N GLY A 105 -1.12 -1.48 5.46
CA GLY A 105 -1.09 -0.93 6.81
C GLY A 105 -0.43 0.44 6.83
N ALA A 106 0.17 0.83 7.96
CA ALA A 106 0.94 2.06 8.05
C ALA A 106 1.90 2.01 9.24
N ALA A 107 2.98 2.78 9.17
CA ALA A 107 3.89 2.97 10.29
C ALA A 107 3.31 3.95 11.34
N ASP A 108 3.75 3.83 12.59
CA ASP A 108 3.53 4.87 13.59
C ASP A 108 4.42 6.10 13.27
N ASN A 109 3.98 7.30 13.66
CA ASN A 109 4.73 8.53 13.46
C ASN A 109 6.11 8.47 14.14
N SER A 110 7.16 8.92 13.45
CA SER A 110 8.54 8.85 13.97
C SER A 110 8.76 9.65 15.26
N GLU A 111 8.14 10.82 15.43
CA GLU A 111 8.29 11.59 16.67
C GLU A 111 7.57 10.90 17.85
N TYR A 112 6.38 10.32 17.61
CA TYR A 112 5.70 9.49 18.60
C TYR A 112 6.56 8.28 19.03
N LEU A 113 7.19 7.59 18.08
CA LEU A 113 8.08 6.46 18.37
C LEU A 113 9.30 6.90 19.19
N LYS A 114 9.91 8.06 18.89
CA LYS A 114 11.02 8.64 19.66
C LYS A 114 10.62 8.93 21.11
N ASP A 115 9.46 9.57 21.32
CA ASP A 115 8.95 9.87 22.65
C ASP A 115 8.76 8.59 23.49
N ASN A 116 8.41 7.49 22.81
CA ASN A 116 8.26 6.16 23.42
C ASN A 116 9.54 5.30 23.40
N LYS A 117 10.69 5.87 23.03
CA LYS A 117 12.00 5.20 23.01
C LYS A 117 12.07 3.99 22.07
N ILE A 118 11.27 3.98 21.01
CA ILE A 118 11.28 2.96 19.97
C ILE A 118 12.21 3.42 18.85
N PRO A 119 13.14 2.57 18.34
CA PRO A 119 14.02 2.93 17.23
C PRO A 119 13.25 3.36 15.98
N THR A 120 13.64 4.50 15.42
CA THR A 120 12.98 5.11 14.25
C THR A 120 13.89 6.19 13.67
N GLY A 121 13.59 6.65 12.46
CA GLY A 121 14.19 7.85 11.89
C GLY A 121 13.42 8.32 10.65
N LEU A 122 13.77 9.51 10.18
CA LEU A 122 13.20 10.10 8.97
C LEU A 122 14.30 10.27 7.94
N LEU A 123 13.97 9.95 6.69
CA LEU A 123 14.75 10.30 5.51
C LEU A 123 13.97 11.31 4.65
N SER A 124 14.68 11.95 3.73
CA SER A 124 14.07 12.84 2.73
C SER A 124 14.52 12.42 1.34
N ASP A 125 13.56 12.09 0.48
CA ASP A 125 13.80 11.69 -0.92
C ASP A 125 14.59 12.74 -1.66
N ALA A 126 14.23 14.01 -1.49
CA ALA A 126 14.89 15.12 -2.16
C ALA A 126 16.37 15.24 -1.73
N VAL A 127 16.65 15.01 -0.45
CA VAL A 127 18.02 15.01 0.07
C VAL A 127 18.78 13.80 -0.46
N LEU A 128 18.23 12.59 -0.32
CA LEU A 128 18.91 11.36 -0.76
C LEU A 128 19.15 11.36 -2.27
N GLN A 129 18.18 11.80 -3.07
CA GLN A 129 18.33 11.94 -4.52
C GLN A 129 19.47 12.92 -4.87
N LYS A 130 19.56 14.06 -4.17
CA LYS A 130 20.64 15.03 -4.38
C LYS A 130 22.01 14.44 -4.00
N GLU A 131 22.08 13.70 -2.90
CA GLU A 131 23.30 13.02 -2.46
C GLU A 131 23.73 11.94 -3.46
N ILE A 132 22.80 11.12 -3.96
CA ILE A 132 23.06 10.11 -5.00
C ILE A 132 23.66 10.78 -6.25
N ARG A 133 23.02 11.84 -6.75
CA ARG A 133 23.51 12.58 -7.93
C ARG A 133 24.89 13.18 -7.70
N THR A 134 25.15 13.69 -6.51
CA THR A 134 26.44 14.29 -6.14
C THR A 134 27.52 13.22 -6.08
N TYR A 135 27.26 12.08 -5.43
CA TYR A 135 28.17 10.95 -5.37
C TYR A 135 28.53 10.45 -6.77
N LEU A 136 27.53 10.23 -7.63
CA LEU A 136 27.74 9.79 -9.00
C LEU A 136 28.52 10.83 -9.82
N PHE A 137 28.23 12.12 -9.66
CA PHE A 137 28.96 13.19 -10.35
C PHE A 137 30.42 13.27 -9.91
N THR A 138 30.70 13.21 -8.62
CA THR A 138 32.07 13.24 -8.10
C THR A 138 32.88 12.02 -8.54
N THR A 139 32.24 10.85 -8.64
CA THR A 139 32.93 9.59 -8.96
C THR A 139 33.12 9.40 -10.47
N TYR A 140 32.13 9.77 -11.29
CA TYR A 140 32.07 9.44 -12.72
C TYR A 140 31.97 10.66 -13.65
N GLY A 141 31.95 11.88 -13.10
CA GLY A 141 31.85 13.12 -13.87
C GLY A 141 30.50 13.32 -14.57
N ASP A 142 29.43 12.69 -14.08
CA ASP A 142 28.03 12.92 -14.48
C ASP A 142 27.09 12.49 -13.35
N SER A 143 25.90 13.08 -13.24
CA SER A 143 24.94 12.70 -12.20
C SER A 143 24.42 11.27 -12.34
N LEU A 144 24.45 10.70 -13.56
CA LEU A 144 24.06 9.33 -13.96
C LEU A 144 22.67 8.81 -13.55
N ALA A 145 22.03 9.34 -12.51
CA ALA A 145 20.69 8.99 -12.07
C ALA A 145 19.64 9.73 -12.93
N LEU A 146 18.62 9.03 -13.42
CA LEU A 146 17.41 9.63 -13.98
C LEU A 146 16.49 10.12 -12.87
N SER A 147 16.23 9.28 -11.88
CA SER A 147 15.34 9.56 -10.76
C SER A 147 15.68 8.72 -9.54
N TYR A 148 15.11 9.12 -8.41
CA TYR A 148 14.97 8.32 -7.21
C TYR A 148 13.50 8.40 -6.80
N SER A 149 12.81 7.27 -6.72
CA SER A 149 11.38 7.19 -6.44
C SER A 149 10.99 5.78 -6.01
N ASN A 150 9.99 5.61 -5.13
CA ASN A 150 9.58 4.30 -4.59
C ASN A 150 10.77 3.50 -4.07
N GLN A 151 11.64 4.21 -3.33
CA GLN A 151 12.89 3.73 -2.79
C GLN A 151 13.78 3.03 -3.82
N GLN A 152 13.73 3.49 -5.08
CA GLN A 152 14.50 2.92 -6.18
C GLN A 152 15.32 3.98 -6.89
N VAL A 153 16.57 3.62 -7.22
CA VAL A 153 17.44 4.44 -8.08
C VAL A 153 17.29 3.98 -9.52
N PHE A 154 17.01 4.90 -10.42
CA PHE A 154 16.98 4.67 -11.86
C PHE A 154 18.21 5.32 -12.49
N LEU A 155 19.07 4.55 -13.16
CA LEU A 155 20.25 5.06 -13.85
C LEU A 155 19.93 5.39 -15.32
N ASN A 156 20.71 6.30 -15.89
CA ASN A 156 20.61 6.70 -17.29
C ASN A 156 21.49 5.82 -18.16
N ASP A 157 20.90 4.76 -18.72
CA ASP A 157 21.59 3.81 -19.58
C ASP A 157 22.25 4.45 -20.81
N VAL A 158 21.65 5.50 -21.37
CA VAL A 158 22.22 6.23 -22.52
C VAL A 158 23.52 6.95 -22.12
N VAL A 159 23.53 7.60 -20.96
CA VAL A 159 24.72 8.30 -20.46
C VAL A 159 25.81 7.30 -20.07
N LEU A 160 25.44 6.20 -19.39
CA LEU A 160 26.37 5.11 -19.06
C LEU A 160 27.05 4.56 -20.32
N TRP A 161 26.27 4.26 -21.37
CA TRP A 161 26.79 3.80 -22.65
C TRP A 161 27.74 4.80 -23.29
N ASN A 162 27.34 6.06 -23.41
CA ASN A 162 28.14 7.11 -24.06
C ASN A 162 29.47 7.36 -23.35
N LYS A 163 29.49 7.25 -22.01
CA LYS A 163 30.70 7.36 -21.19
C LYS A 163 31.48 6.04 -21.09
N LYS A 164 31.01 4.96 -21.73
CA LYS A 164 31.59 3.61 -21.70
C LYS A 164 31.78 3.07 -20.28
N LEU A 165 30.86 3.41 -19.39
CA LEU A 165 30.86 2.95 -18.00
C LEU A 165 30.20 1.57 -17.89
N ASN A 166 30.77 0.70 -17.06
CA ASN A 166 30.15 -0.58 -16.74
C ASN A 166 29.02 -0.36 -15.73
N LYS A 167 27.77 -0.66 -16.13
CA LYS A 167 26.58 -0.46 -15.29
C LYS A 167 26.66 -1.23 -13.97
N ASP A 168 27.14 -2.47 -14.00
CA ASP A 168 27.22 -3.30 -12.79
C ASP A 168 28.28 -2.79 -11.81
N GLU A 169 29.38 -2.22 -12.31
CA GLU A 169 30.39 -1.56 -11.47
C GLU A 169 29.82 -0.30 -10.80
N VAL A 170 29.11 0.53 -11.57
CA VAL A 170 28.44 1.74 -11.03
C VAL A 170 27.43 1.35 -9.95
N ILE A 171 26.63 0.31 -10.18
CA ILE A 171 25.65 -0.23 -9.24
C ILE A 171 26.34 -0.77 -7.98
N GLY A 172 27.43 -1.53 -8.11
CA GLY A 172 28.17 -2.07 -6.97
C GLY A 172 28.74 -0.97 -6.07
N ASN A 173 29.36 0.05 -6.68
CA ASN A 173 29.92 1.19 -5.97
C ASN A 173 28.83 2.05 -5.30
N LEU A 174 27.73 2.33 -6.03
CA LEU A 174 26.61 3.09 -5.50
C LEU A 174 25.89 2.34 -4.37
N SER A 175 25.72 1.01 -4.49
CA SER A 175 25.15 0.16 -3.45
C SER A 175 25.99 0.22 -2.17
N ALA A 176 27.31 0.04 -2.28
CA ALA A 176 28.23 0.13 -1.15
C ALA A 176 28.18 1.52 -0.48
N TRP A 177 28.08 2.60 -1.27
CA TRP A 177 27.93 3.95 -0.74
C TRP A 177 26.57 4.16 -0.04
N LEU A 178 25.46 3.69 -0.63
CA LEU A 178 24.13 3.77 -0.04
C LEU A 178 24.06 3.06 1.32
N MET A 179 24.71 1.90 1.44
CA MET A 179 24.82 1.17 2.71
C MET A 179 25.52 1.95 3.84
N THR A 180 26.24 3.03 3.53
CA THR A 180 26.84 3.92 4.55
C THR A 180 25.89 5.03 5.01
N ARG A 181 24.72 5.19 4.39
CA ARG A 181 23.76 6.25 4.73
C ARG A 181 22.98 5.86 5.98
N SER A 182 22.80 6.82 6.88
CA SER A 182 21.98 6.62 8.06
C SER A 182 20.55 6.24 7.66
N GLY A 183 19.99 5.20 8.28
CA GLY A 183 18.63 4.74 8.01
C GLY A 183 18.50 3.74 6.87
N VAL A 184 19.49 3.61 5.99
CA VAL A 184 19.53 2.53 4.99
C VAL A 184 19.94 1.23 5.67
N ALA A 185 19.09 0.20 5.54
CA ALA A 185 19.31 -1.11 6.15
C ALA A 185 19.76 -2.15 5.13
N GLU A 186 19.18 -2.14 3.92
CA GLU A 186 19.54 -3.06 2.85
C GLU A 186 19.48 -2.35 1.49
N VAL A 187 20.31 -2.79 0.56
CA VAL A 187 20.31 -2.32 -0.83
C VAL A 187 20.42 -3.53 -1.75
N TYR A 188 19.53 -3.63 -2.73
CA TYR A 188 19.51 -4.71 -3.71
C TYR A 188 19.60 -4.18 -5.12
N SER A 189 20.38 -4.84 -5.95
CA SER A 189 20.43 -4.56 -7.38
C SER A 189 19.30 -5.24 -8.15
N TYR A 190 19.07 -4.75 -9.37
CA TYR A 190 18.23 -5.42 -10.34
C TYR A 190 18.68 -6.88 -10.59
N ARG A 191 19.98 -7.20 -10.44
CA ARG A 191 20.51 -8.55 -10.61
C ARG A 191 20.11 -9.45 -9.44
N ASP A 192 20.10 -8.91 -8.23
CA ASP A 192 19.63 -9.65 -7.04
C ASP A 192 18.14 -9.99 -7.23
N MET A 193 17.33 -9.02 -7.62
CA MET A 193 15.89 -9.23 -7.85
C MET A 193 15.59 -10.21 -8.98
N ARG A 194 16.40 -10.24 -10.05
CA ARG A 194 16.16 -11.10 -11.21
C ARG A 194 16.73 -12.51 -11.09
N ASN A 195 17.84 -12.68 -10.36
CA ASN A 195 18.62 -13.93 -10.38
C ASN A 195 18.61 -14.67 -9.05
N ALA A 196 18.32 -14.01 -7.92
CA ALA A 196 18.15 -14.69 -6.64
C ALA A 196 16.74 -15.27 -6.51
N ASN A 197 16.58 -16.22 -5.59
CA ASN A 197 15.27 -16.70 -5.15
C ASN A 197 15.16 -16.48 -3.64
N PHE A 198 14.38 -15.48 -3.23
CA PHE A 198 14.20 -15.20 -1.81
C PHE A 198 13.11 -16.07 -1.20
N GLU A 199 13.34 -16.54 0.02
CA GLU A 199 12.44 -17.43 0.73
C GLU A 199 11.11 -16.74 1.05
N THR A 200 10.00 -17.43 0.78
CA THR A 200 8.64 -16.98 1.09
C THR A 200 8.49 -16.61 2.56
N GLY A 201 7.75 -15.53 2.85
CA GLY A 201 7.55 -15.04 4.21
C GLY A 201 8.68 -14.15 4.74
N THR A 202 9.77 -13.96 3.97
CA THR A 202 10.80 -12.97 4.28
C THR A 202 10.46 -11.60 3.68
N MET A 203 11.00 -10.54 4.29
CA MET A 203 10.94 -9.18 3.78
C MET A 203 11.52 -9.06 2.36
N LYS A 204 12.63 -9.76 2.07
CA LYS A 204 13.31 -9.76 0.76
C LYS A 204 12.42 -10.36 -0.33
N TYR A 205 11.69 -11.40 0.02
CA TYR A 205 10.68 -11.97 -0.87
C TYR A 205 9.60 -10.96 -1.22
N LEU A 206 9.08 -10.18 -0.27
CA LEU A 206 8.10 -9.13 -0.56
C LEU A 206 8.67 -8.07 -1.52
N MET A 207 9.92 -7.64 -1.32
CA MET A 207 10.60 -6.72 -2.24
C MET A 207 10.71 -7.31 -3.66
N GLN A 208 11.08 -8.59 -3.78
CA GLN A 208 11.17 -9.27 -5.07
C GLN A 208 9.79 -9.43 -5.74
N ARG A 209 8.73 -9.66 -4.96
CA ARG A 209 7.35 -9.71 -5.47
C ARG A 209 6.86 -8.35 -5.99
N GLY A 210 7.37 -7.24 -5.44
CA GLY A 210 7.11 -5.88 -5.94
C GLY A 210 8.00 -5.46 -7.12
N TYR A 211 8.99 -6.26 -7.51
CA TYR A 211 9.93 -5.92 -8.57
C TYR A 211 9.37 -6.23 -9.97
N ASN A 212 9.32 -5.22 -10.83
CA ASN A 212 8.97 -5.36 -12.24
C ASN A 212 10.22 -5.20 -13.12
N HIS A 213 10.52 -6.19 -13.95
CA HIS A 213 11.74 -6.22 -14.76
C HIS A 213 11.91 -5.02 -15.72
N LYS A 214 10.81 -4.37 -16.10
CA LYS A 214 10.81 -3.23 -17.04
C LYS A 214 10.59 -1.88 -16.35
N LEU A 215 9.92 -1.87 -15.21
CA LEU A 215 9.44 -0.64 -14.57
C LEU A 215 10.13 -0.32 -13.24
N SER A 216 10.81 -1.29 -12.64
CA SER A 216 11.57 -1.08 -11.42
C SER A 216 12.99 -0.60 -11.71
N GLY A 217 13.55 0.14 -10.76
CA GLY A 217 14.87 0.74 -10.85
C GLY A 217 16.01 -0.28 -10.78
N ASP A 218 17.23 0.26 -10.90
CA ASP A 218 18.47 -0.50 -10.93
C ASP A 218 18.96 -0.91 -9.54
N LEU A 219 18.60 -0.12 -8.54
CA LEU A 219 18.81 -0.39 -7.12
C LEU A 219 17.51 -0.18 -6.35
N LEU A 220 17.17 -1.09 -5.46
CA LEU A 220 16.11 -0.97 -4.46
C LEU A 220 16.79 -0.69 -3.12
N VAL A 221 16.34 0.34 -2.42
CA VAL A 221 16.82 0.76 -1.11
C VAL A 221 15.75 0.40 -0.10
N ASN A 222 16.12 -0.31 0.96
CA ASN A 222 15.22 -0.59 2.08
C ASN A 222 15.75 0.08 3.34
N TYR A 223 14.84 0.71 4.07
CA TYR A 223 15.16 1.41 5.31
C TYR A 223 15.06 0.51 6.52
N GLY A 224 15.67 0.94 7.63
CA GLY A 224 15.51 0.28 8.91
C GLY A 224 14.05 0.20 9.35
N VAL A 225 13.72 -0.79 10.17
CA VAL A 225 12.39 -0.90 10.79
C VAL A 225 12.03 0.41 11.49
N GLY A 226 10.83 0.94 11.21
CA GLY A 226 10.36 2.20 11.78
C GLY A 226 10.97 3.46 11.16
N TRP A 227 11.85 3.33 10.16
CA TRP A 227 12.32 4.45 9.35
C TRP A 227 11.42 4.67 8.14
N MET A 228 11.23 5.93 7.77
CA MET A 228 10.40 6.29 6.63
C MET A 228 10.89 7.58 5.96
N GLU A 229 10.60 7.68 4.67
CA GLU A 229 10.72 8.91 3.89
C GLU A 229 9.48 9.78 4.12
N TYR A 230 9.51 10.61 5.16
CA TYR A 230 8.35 11.43 5.50
C TYR A 230 8.71 12.67 6.32
N GLU A 231 7.71 13.53 6.45
CA GLU A 231 7.76 14.71 7.31
C GLU A 231 7.64 14.32 8.80
N LYS A 232 7.98 15.27 9.68
CA LYS A 232 7.87 15.05 11.14
C LYS A 232 6.45 14.78 11.63
N LYS A 233 5.46 15.35 10.95
CA LYS A 233 4.04 15.17 11.28
C LYS A 233 3.45 14.14 10.34
N GLY A 234 2.52 13.32 10.85
CA GLY A 234 1.79 12.38 10.02
C GLY A 234 2.44 11.02 9.98
N THR A 235 2.16 10.24 8.94
CA THR A 235 2.86 8.99 8.69
C THR A 235 2.85 8.64 7.21
N THR A 236 3.52 7.55 6.85
CA THR A 236 3.43 6.94 5.53
C THR A 236 3.53 5.42 5.65
N HIS A 237 3.40 4.77 4.51
CA HIS A 237 3.57 3.35 4.28
C HIS A 237 4.53 3.13 3.09
N GLY A 238 4.78 1.87 2.76
CA GLY A 238 5.60 1.45 1.62
C GLY A 238 6.80 0.58 2.01
N ALA A 239 7.00 0.34 3.32
CA ALA A 239 8.05 -0.55 3.79
C ALA A 239 7.61 -2.02 3.74
N PRO A 240 8.53 -2.97 3.54
CA PRO A 240 8.22 -4.39 3.50
C PRO A 240 8.07 -5.02 4.90
N TYR A 241 7.76 -4.22 5.91
CA TYR A 241 7.63 -4.65 7.31
C TYR A 241 6.18 -4.82 7.72
N SER A 242 5.95 -5.59 8.79
CA SER A 242 4.60 -6.02 9.19
C SER A 242 3.62 -4.89 9.45
N TYR A 243 4.07 -3.72 9.89
CA TYR A 243 3.17 -2.58 10.14
C TYR A 243 2.54 -2.03 8.84
N ASP A 244 3.20 -2.21 7.70
CA ASP A 244 2.70 -1.81 6.37
C ASP A 244 2.09 -2.99 5.60
N THR A 245 2.51 -4.23 5.86
CA THR A 245 2.08 -5.39 5.08
C THR A 245 0.99 -6.22 5.73
N HIS A 246 0.69 -6.02 7.02
CA HIS A 246 -0.35 -6.74 7.73
C HIS A 246 -1.68 -5.98 7.64
N VAL A 247 -2.62 -6.55 6.88
CA VAL A 247 -3.95 -5.95 6.64
C VAL A 247 -5.05 -6.88 7.16
N PRO A 248 -6.21 -6.33 7.57
CA PRO A 248 -7.36 -7.16 7.91
C PRO A 248 -7.90 -7.85 6.65
N LEU A 249 -8.50 -9.03 6.81
CA LEU A 249 -9.29 -9.67 5.76
C LEU A 249 -10.54 -10.26 6.37
N ILE A 250 -11.69 -9.73 5.98
CA ILE A 250 -13.01 -10.13 6.47
C ILE A 250 -13.82 -10.62 5.28
N PHE A 251 -14.43 -11.80 5.40
CA PHE A 251 -15.47 -12.28 4.50
C PHE A 251 -16.81 -12.30 5.25
N TYR A 252 -17.89 -11.93 4.57
CA TYR A 252 -19.23 -11.86 5.12
C TYR A 252 -20.29 -12.15 4.05
N GLY A 253 -21.40 -12.79 4.43
CA GLY A 253 -22.54 -13.04 3.54
C GLY A 253 -22.75 -14.52 3.18
N ALA A 254 -23.35 -14.76 2.03
CA ALA A 254 -23.80 -16.06 1.57
C ALA A 254 -22.65 -17.08 1.43
N GLY A 255 -22.84 -18.28 2.00
CA GLY A 255 -21.84 -19.36 1.89
C GLY A 255 -20.53 -19.11 2.68
N ILE A 256 -20.46 -18.04 3.47
CA ILE A 256 -19.30 -17.72 4.30
C ILE A 256 -19.46 -18.33 5.69
N LYS A 257 -18.47 -19.11 6.12
CA LYS A 257 -18.44 -19.75 7.44
C LYS A 257 -18.05 -18.73 8.51
N LYS A 258 -18.85 -18.61 9.58
CA LYS A 258 -18.47 -17.84 10.77
C LYS A 258 -17.24 -18.45 11.45
N GLY A 259 -16.24 -17.62 11.73
CA GLY A 259 -15.04 -18.00 12.47
C GLY A 259 -13.95 -16.93 12.36
N GLU A 260 -12.78 -17.28 12.89
CA GLU A 260 -11.56 -16.49 12.78
C GLU A 260 -10.38 -17.44 12.60
N THR A 261 -9.29 -16.93 12.05
CA THR A 261 -8.04 -17.67 11.90
C THR A 261 -6.86 -16.73 12.07
N VAL A 262 -5.80 -17.24 12.68
CA VAL A 262 -4.49 -16.58 12.76
C VAL A 262 -3.47 -17.21 11.80
N LYS A 263 -3.92 -18.14 10.96
CA LYS A 263 -3.08 -18.68 9.88
C LYS A 263 -2.76 -17.56 8.92
N ARG A 264 -1.51 -17.55 8.44
CA ARG A 264 -1.06 -16.62 7.43
C ARG A 264 -1.85 -16.82 6.13
N VAL A 265 -2.34 -15.72 5.59
CA VAL A 265 -2.96 -15.59 4.27
C VAL A 265 -2.30 -14.41 3.57
N GLU A 266 -2.23 -14.44 2.24
CA GLU A 266 -1.68 -13.35 1.44
C GLU A 266 -2.82 -12.63 0.71
N ILE A 267 -2.69 -11.33 0.43
CA ILE A 267 -3.71 -10.58 -0.32
C ILE A 267 -3.98 -11.16 -1.72
N THR A 268 -3.00 -11.88 -2.28
CA THR A 268 -3.13 -12.60 -3.56
C THR A 268 -4.08 -13.80 -3.50
N ASP A 269 -4.48 -14.23 -2.31
CA ASP A 269 -5.40 -15.34 -2.08
C ASP A 269 -6.88 -14.90 -2.16
N ILE A 270 -7.16 -13.58 -2.13
CA ILE A 270 -8.53 -13.04 -2.18
C ILE A 270 -9.18 -13.35 -3.53
N ALA A 271 -8.52 -13.00 -4.63
CA ALA A 271 -9.07 -13.19 -5.98
C ALA A 271 -9.41 -14.66 -6.32
N PRO A 272 -8.52 -15.66 -6.09
CA PRO A 272 -8.90 -17.06 -6.32
C PRO A 272 -9.97 -17.56 -5.35
N THR A 273 -10.08 -16.99 -4.14
CA THR A 273 -11.20 -17.29 -3.22
C THR A 273 -12.55 -16.81 -3.79
N ILE A 274 -12.60 -15.58 -4.31
CA ILE A 274 -13.82 -15.05 -4.96
C ILE A 274 -14.15 -15.84 -6.23
N ALA A 275 -13.14 -16.17 -7.05
CA ALA A 275 -13.34 -16.99 -8.24
C ALA A 275 -13.92 -18.38 -7.89
N GLN A 276 -13.47 -18.98 -6.78
CA GLN A 276 -14.01 -20.24 -6.28
C GLN A 276 -15.47 -20.12 -5.81
N ILE A 277 -15.85 -19.01 -5.18
CA ILE A 277 -17.24 -18.72 -4.77
C ILE A 277 -18.14 -18.60 -6.01
N LEU A 278 -17.67 -17.89 -7.04
CA LEU A 278 -18.41 -17.64 -8.28
C LEU A 278 -18.35 -18.80 -9.28
N SER A 279 -17.56 -19.84 -9.01
CA SER A 279 -17.30 -20.96 -9.94
C SER A 279 -16.77 -20.50 -11.30
N ILE A 280 -15.86 -19.53 -11.30
CA ILE A 280 -15.19 -19.01 -12.50
C ILE A 280 -13.69 -19.31 -12.47
N GLU A 281 -13.05 -19.19 -13.64
CA GLU A 281 -11.61 -19.37 -13.78
C GLU A 281 -10.83 -18.32 -12.97
N TYR A 282 -9.64 -18.69 -12.50
CA TYR A 282 -8.78 -17.75 -11.80
C TYR A 282 -8.23 -16.66 -12.74
N PRO A 283 -7.90 -15.47 -12.22
CA PRO A 283 -7.19 -14.47 -13.01
C PRO A 283 -5.93 -15.07 -13.65
N ASN A 284 -5.66 -14.72 -14.91
CA ASN A 284 -4.60 -15.33 -15.73
C ASN A 284 -3.16 -15.18 -15.19
N GLY A 285 -2.93 -14.25 -14.26
CA GLY A 285 -1.66 -14.07 -13.54
C GLY A 285 -1.75 -14.42 -12.05
N CYS A 286 -2.77 -15.15 -11.63
CA CYS A 286 -2.98 -15.52 -10.23
C CYS A 286 -1.83 -16.39 -9.71
N ILE A 287 -1.33 -16.05 -8.53
CA ILE A 287 -0.29 -16.79 -7.81
C ILE A 287 -0.73 -17.20 -6.39
N GLY A 288 -1.90 -16.74 -5.95
CA GLY A 288 -2.47 -17.10 -4.68
C GLY A 288 -3.27 -18.39 -4.75
N ASN A 289 -3.77 -18.84 -3.60
CA ASN A 289 -4.60 -20.03 -3.48
C ASN A 289 -5.94 -19.66 -2.82
N PRO A 290 -7.05 -20.34 -3.15
CA PRO A 290 -8.31 -20.13 -2.45
C PRO A 290 -8.18 -20.40 -0.94
N ILE A 291 -8.76 -19.52 -0.13
CA ILE A 291 -8.85 -19.65 1.32
C ILE A 291 -10.04 -20.56 1.65
N VAL A 292 -9.83 -21.87 1.54
CA VAL A 292 -10.90 -22.87 1.67
C VAL A 292 -11.60 -22.86 3.03
N GLU A 293 -10.93 -22.39 4.10
CA GLU A 293 -11.52 -22.30 5.43
C GLU A 293 -12.70 -21.32 5.53
N VAL A 294 -12.78 -20.35 4.61
CA VAL A 294 -13.86 -19.35 4.55
C VAL A 294 -15.15 -19.96 4.02
N LEU A 295 -15.07 -21.01 3.22
CA LEU A 295 -16.21 -21.57 2.50
C LEU A 295 -16.98 -22.59 3.36
N THR A 296 -18.31 -22.51 3.34
CA THR A 296 -19.16 -23.62 3.79
C THR A 296 -19.11 -24.72 2.73
N LYS A 297 -18.57 -25.89 3.09
CA LYS A 297 -18.40 -27.09 2.22
C LYS A 297 -19.49 -27.28 1.16
#